data_AF-A0A8I0AG69-F1
#
_entry.id   AF-A0A8I0AG69-F1
#
_cell.length_a   1.000
_cell.length_b   1.000
_cell.length_c   1.000
_cell.angle_alpha   90.00
_cell.angle_beta   90.00
_cell.angle_gamma   90.00
#
_symmetry.space_group_name_H-M   'P 1'
#
loop_
_entity.id
_entity.type
_entity.pdbx_description
1 polymer ?
#
loop_
_entity_poly.entity_id
_entity_poly.type
_entity_poly.pdbx_seq_one_letter_code
_entity_poly.pdbx_strand_id
1 'polypeptide(L)'
;MESSADYEMPVRCLTYDGVEYTNQLKARKQKDDSEKTHERQPLIPVFHLVVYLGEKRWISKQHLQEMMKIPEEVKKFSGQLPEYDIGLVDIHEQNPDLFHTEWKEIFKIMNHSRKKEELRKYIEDHKEEIQKLSVETRWFLGILLEQYTIVDERVMEVKDMCEAWDGAVKLQAQIEGRVIAQELAPKMAEEMAPKMAEEMAAKIAKDMAADMAPKMAEEMAGEMAEEIVEKRLKEHKQRLKRKEKERNKKVVYNMFAKGYPQEEISEILNLPFSKVKKWCKNFSKDAAVEMA
;
A
#
# COMPACT_ATOMS: atom_id res chain seq x y z
N MET A 1 -0.30 -14.46 -5.37
CA MET A 1 -1.44 -15.13 -4.71
C MET A 1 -0.89 -16.23 -3.85
N GLU A 2 -1.45 -16.39 -2.66
CA GLU A 2 -1.03 -17.44 -1.74
C GLU A 2 -2.23 -18.31 -1.35
N SER A 3 -2.05 -19.63 -1.47
CA SER A 3 -3.02 -20.64 -1.04
C SER A 3 -2.80 -21.09 0.41
N SER A 4 -1.61 -20.80 0.97
CA SER A 4 -1.26 -21.10 2.35
C SER A 4 -0.67 -19.87 3.03
N ALA A 5 -0.86 -19.73 4.34
CA ALA A 5 -0.35 -18.58 5.07
C ALA A 5 1.17 -18.68 5.19
N ASP A 6 1.89 -17.85 4.42
CA ASP A 6 3.34 -17.83 4.37
C ASP A 6 3.91 -17.00 5.53
N TYR A 7 4.83 -17.58 6.30
CA TYR A 7 5.54 -16.88 7.38
C TYR A 7 6.51 -15.82 6.85
N GLU A 8 7.09 -16.06 5.67
CA GLU A 8 8.13 -15.23 5.09
C GLU A 8 7.57 -14.03 4.30
N MET A 9 6.24 -13.88 4.28
CA MET A 9 5.55 -12.89 3.46
C MET A 9 6.04 -11.45 3.66
N PRO A 10 6.23 -10.94 4.90
CA PRO A 10 6.76 -9.58 5.08
C PRO A 10 8.13 -9.38 4.45
N VAL A 11 9.03 -10.37 4.54
CA VAL A 11 10.37 -10.30 3.94
C VAL A 11 10.30 -10.38 2.42
N ARG A 12 9.42 -11.23 1.88
CA ARG A 12 9.21 -11.35 0.42
C ARG A 12 8.70 -10.04 -0.17
N CYS A 13 7.66 -9.45 0.41
CA CYS A 13 7.11 -8.16 -0.02
C CYS A 13 8.16 -7.04 0.06
N LEU A 14 8.88 -6.93 1.18
CA LEU A 14 9.98 -5.97 1.33
C LEU A 14 11.05 -6.15 0.23
N THR A 15 11.37 -7.40 -0.10
CA THR A 15 12.35 -7.72 -1.15
C THR A 15 11.85 -7.30 -2.52
N TYR A 16 10.60 -7.62 -2.87
CA TYR A 16 10.02 -7.22 -4.15
C TYR A 16 9.95 -5.70 -4.31
N ASP A 17 9.50 -4.97 -3.27
CA ASP A 17 9.53 -3.51 -3.24
C ASP A 17 10.94 -2.96 -3.39
N GLY A 18 11.90 -3.50 -2.65
CA GLY A 18 13.29 -3.08 -2.68
C GLY A 18 13.92 -3.26 -4.07
N VAL A 19 13.61 -4.38 -4.74
CA VAL A 19 14.04 -4.63 -6.12
C VAL A 19 13.44 -3.60 -7.08
N GLU A 20 12.16 -3.30 -6.94
CA GLU A 20 11.49 -2.35 -7.84
C GLU A 20 12.03 -0.92 -7.67
N TYR A 21 12.16 -0.43 -6.44
CA TYR A 21 12.81 0.87 -6.21
C TYR A 21 14.26 0.89 -6.68
N THR A 22 14.99 -0.23 -6.55
CA THR A 22 16.35 -0.35 -7.10
C THR A 22 16.36 -0.24 -8.62
N ASN A 23 15.38 -0.84 -9.31
CA ASN A 23 15.22 -0.73 -10.77
C ASN A 23 14.94 0.72 -11.19
N GLN A 24 14.07 1.43 -10.48
CA GLN A 24 13.81 2.85 -10.73
C GLN A 24 15.08 3.71 -10.56
N LEU A 25 15.89 3.45 -9.53
CA LEU A 25 17.15 4.16 -9.32
C LEU A 25 18.17 3.89 -10.44
N LYS A 26 18.24 2.66 -10.95
CA LYS A 26 19.10 2.31 -12.09
C LYS A 26 18.66 3.01 -13.37
N ALA A 27 17.36 3.01 -13.66
CA ALA A 27 16.79 3.67 -14.84
C ALA A 27 17.06 5.19 -14.86
N ARG A 28 17.11 5.84 -13.69
CA ARG A 28 17.50 7.26 -13.58
C ARG A 28 18.94 7.51 -13.97
N LYS A 29 19.88 6.72 -13.44
CA LYS A 29 21.31 6.89 -13.71
C LYS A 29 21.61 6.81 -15.21
N GLN A 30 20.92 5.91 -15.92
CA GLN A 30 21.06 5.78 -17.37
C GLN A 30 20.53 7.00 -18.15
N LYS A 31 19.53 7.72 -17.61
CA LYS A 31 18.97 8.94 -18.22
C LYS A 31 19.78 10.20 -17.88
N ASP A 32 20.27 10.32 -16.64
CA ASP A 32 21.06 11.47 -16.18
C ASP A 32 22.42 11.59 -16.92
N ASP A 33 23.00 10.49 -17.41
CA ASP A 33 24.19 10.53 -18.27
C ASP A 33 23.93 11.25 -19.62
N SER A 34 22.66 11.44 -20.00
CA SER A 34 22.27 12.05 -21.29
C SER A 34 21.83 13.53 -21.21
N GLU A 35 21.38 14.03 -20.05
CA GLU A 35 20.89 15.42 -19.90
C GLU A 35 21.43 16.09 -18.61
N LYS A 36 22.19 17.18 -18.80
CA LYS A 36 22.90 17.93 -17.73
C LYS A 36 22.00 18.86 -16.90
N THR A 37 20.81 18.44 -16.50
CA THR A 37 19.91 19.22 -15.64
C THR A 37 19.47 18.39 -14.45
N HIS A 38 20.17 18.55 -13.32
CA HIS A 38 20.01 17.75 -12.11
C HIS A 38 18.87 18.25 -11.21
N GLU A 39 17.63 17.94 -11.56
CA GLU A 39 16.58 17.77 -10.55
C GLU A 39 16.31 16.28 -10.36
N ARG A 40 16.68 15.75 -9.20
CA ARG A 40 16.44 14.34 -8.86
C ARG A 40 14.92 14.09 -8.85
N GLN A 41 14.42 13.38 -9.86
CA GLN A 41 13.00 13.04 -9.91
C GLN A 41 12.59 12.19 -8.69
N PRO A 42 11.41 12.40 -8.08
CA PRO A 42 10.91 11.55 -6.99
C PRO A 42 10.69 10.11 -7.44
N LEU A 43 10.88 9.11 -6.55
CA LEU A 43 10.55 7.70 -6.84
C LEU A 43 9.05 7.55 -7.12
N ILE A 44 8.72 6.64 -8.03
CA ILE A 44 7.34 6.22 -8.28
C ILE A 44 6.97 5.26 -7.15
N PRO A 45 5.87 5.51 -6.41
CA PRO A 45 5.43 4.62 -5.34
C PRO A 45 5.19 3.20 -5.85
N VAL A 46 5.63 2.22 -5.09
CA VAL A 46 5.32 0.80 -5.30
C VAL A 46 4.30 0.39 -4.25
N PHE A 47 3.23 -0.26 -4.70
CA PHE A 47 2.16 -0.75 -3.84
C PHE A 47 2.00 -2.26 -4.07
N HIS A 48 2.43 -3.07 -3.10
CA HIS A 48 2.30 -4.52 -3.15
C HIS A 48 1.13 -4.99 -2.28
N LEU A 49 0.28 -5.82 -2.88
CA LEU A 49 -0.85 -6.46 -2.21
C LEU A 49 -0.68 -7.97 -2.19
N VAL A 50 -0.90 -8.57 -1.03
CA VAL A 50 -0.91 -10.02 -0.83
C VAL A 50 -2.36 -10.47 -0.86
N VAL A 51 -2.77 -11.09 -1.96
CA VAL A 51 -4.11 -11.69 -2.06
C VAL A 51 -4.05 -13.11 -1.54
N TYR A 52 -4.69 -13.33 -0.39
CA TYR A 52 -4.74 -14.61 0.28
C TYR A 52 -6.10 -15.28 0.04
N LEU A 53 -6.03 -16.47 -0.57
CA LEU A 53 -7.17 -17.25 -1.03
C LEU A 53 -7.23 -18.62 -0.35
N GLY A 54 -6.51 -18.77 0.77
CA GLY A 54 -6.40 -20.04 1.46
C GLY A 54 -7.71 -20.49 2.09
N GLU A 55 -7.77 -21.79 2.43
CA GLU A 55 -8.97 -22.40 3.00
C GLU A 55 -9.37 -21.73 4.32
N LYS A 56 -8.41 -21.36 5.17
CA LYS A 56 -8.62 -20.73 6.48
C LYS A 56 -8.27 -19.26 6.43
N ARG A 57 -8.63 -18.50 7.48
CA ARG A 57 -8.14 -17.12 7.67
C ARG A 57 -6.62 -17.09 7.76
N TRP A 58 -6.04 -15.97 7.34
CA TRP A 58 -4.61 -15.74 7.47
C TRP A 58 -4.25 -15.68 8.96
N ILE A 59 -3.36 -16.58 9.37
CA ILE A 59 -2.90 -16.70 10.78
C ILE A 59 -1.38 -16.54 10.89
N SER A 60 -0.76 -15.90 9.90
CA SER A 60 0.68 -15.67 9.85
C SER A 60 1.03 -14.20 10.14
N LYS A 61 2.33 -13.90 10.19
CA LYS A 61 2.85 -12.57 10.46
C LYS A 61 2.54 -11.61 9.32
N GLN A 62 2.16 -10.38 9.67
CA GLN A 62 1.86 -9.32 8.70
C GLN A 62 2.88 -8.18 8.76
N HIS A 63 3.64 -8.12 9.84
CA HIS A 63 4.64 -7.08 10.06
C HIS A 63 6.03 -7.70 10.17
N LEU A 64 7.05 -7.01 9.65
CA LEU A 64 8.42 -7.50 9.68
C LEU A 64 8.93 -7.68 11.12
N GLN A 65 8.59 -6.78 12.03
CA GLN A 65 9.06 -6.89 13.42
C GLN A 65 8.51 -8.11 14.16
N GLU A 66 7.32 -8.61 13.78
CA GLU A 66 6.75 -9.85 14.37
C GLU A 66 7.61 -11.09 14.08
N MET A 67 8.45 -11.02 13.06
CA MET A 67 9.37 -12.09 12.68
C MET A 67 10.70 -12.02 13.45
N MET A 68 10.99 -10.90 14.11
CA MET A 68 12.27 -10.66 14.76
C MET A 68 12.28 -11.17 16.21
N LYS A 69 13.35 -11.86 16.59
CA LYS A 69 13.61 -12.20 17.99
C LYS A 69 14.34 -11.05 18.69
N ILE A 70 13.60 -10.06 19.18
CA ILE A 70 14.15 -8.91 19.90
C ILE A 70 14.32 -9.27 21.39
N PRO A 71 15.53 -9.21 21.97
CA PRO A 71 15.74 -9.44 23.41
C PRO A 71 14.99 -8.42 24.28
N GLU A 72 14.45 -8.86 25.42
CA GLU A 72 13.63 -8.00 26.31
C GLU A 72 14.43 -6.79 26.85
N GLU A 73 15.74 -6.94 27.05
CA GLU A 73 16.63 -5.87 27.53
C GLU A 73 16.66 -4.67 26.59
N VAL A 74 16.45 -4.91 25.29
CA VAL A 74 16.49 -3.90 24.23
C VAL A 74 15.13 -3.64 23.59
N LYS A 75 14.07 -4.32 24.05
CA LYS A 75 12.72 -4.18 23.48
C LYS A 75 12.18 -2.75 23.51
N LYS A 76 12.59 -1.94 24.49
CA LYS A 76 12.28 -0.50 24.54
C LYS A 76 12.81 0.31 23.33
N PHE A 77 13.75 -0.25 22.57
CA PHE A 77 14.31 0.34 21.36
C PHE A 77 13.70 -0.25 20.07
N SER A 78 12.67 -1.12 20.15
CA SER A 78 12.05 -1.71 18.95
C SER A 78 11.52 -0.66 17.97
N GLY A 79 11.02 0.48 18.46
CA GLY A 79 10.61 1.60 17.61
C GLY A 79 11.74 2.28 16.82
N GLN A 80 13.01 1.90 17.05
CA GLN A 80 14.15 2.34 16.22
C GLN A 80 14.44 1.36 15.08
N LEU A 81 13.87 0.16 15.11
CA LEU A 81 14.00 -0.79 14.02
C LEU A 81 13.05 -0.39 12.88
N PRO A 82 13.43 -0.66 11.62
CA PRO A 82 12.50 -0.51 10.51
C PRO A 82 11.25 -1.35 10.74
N GLU A 83 10.09 -0.82 10.36
CA GLU A 83 8.85 -1.57 10.26
C GLU A 83 8.44 -1.68 8.79
N TYR A 84 7.85 -2.82 8.45
CA TYR A 84 7.31 -3.05 7.11
C TYR A 84 6.04 -3.89 7.23
N ASP A 85 4.93 -3.32 6.75
CA ASP A 85 3.60 -3.90 6.82
C ASP A 85 3.21 -4.43 5.44
N ILE A 86 2.72 -5.66 5.37
CA ILE A 86 2.17 -6.18 4.13
C ILE A 86 0.76 -5.65 3.90
N GLY A 87 0.44 -5.31 2.65
CA GLY A 87 -0.94 -5.04 2.24
C GLY A 87 -1.72 -6.35 2.05
N LEU A 88 -2.15 -6.99 3.13
CA LEU A 88 -2.89 -8.25 3.07
C LEU A 88 -4.36 -8.05 2.69
N VAL A 89 -4.82 -8.81 1.70
CA VAL A 89 -6.22 -8.95 1.31
C VAL A 89 -6.62 -10.39 1.57
N ASP A 90 -7.12 -10.64 2.78
CA ASP A 90 -7.70 -11.93 3.14
C ASP A 90 -9.14 -12.01 2.63
N ILE A 91 -9.41 -12.97 1.75
CA ILE A 91 -10.74 -13.25 1.20
C ILE A 91 -11.83 -13.41 2.27
N HIS A 92 -11.47 -13.92 3.45
CA HIS A 92 -12.40 -14.19 4.56
C HIS A 92 -12.84 -12.93 5.31
N GLU A 93 -12.18 -11.81 5.06
CA GLU A 93 -12.48 -10.50 5.66
C GLU A 93 -13.11 -9.54 4.65
N GLN A 94 -13.12 -9.91 3.37
CA GLN A 94 -13.67 -9.05 2.32
C GLN A 94 -15.19 -9.12 2.31
N ASN A 95 -15.81 -7.95 2.17
CA ASN A 95 -17.22 -7.86 1.80
C ASN A 95 -17.33 -7.84 0.26
N PRO A 96 -17.87 -8.88 -0.38
CA PRO A 96 -17.97 -8.93 -1.84
C PRO A 96 -18.75 -7.76 -2.45
N ASP A 97 -19.68 -7.15 -1.70
CA ASP A 97 -20.49 -6.05 -2.20
C ASP A 97 -19.71 -4.75 -2.43
N LEU A 98 -18.49 -4.65 -1.91
CA LEU A 98 -17.60 -3.51 -2.15
C LEU A 98 -16.92 -3.56 -3.53
N PHE A 99 -17.02 -4.67 -4.25
CA PHE A 99 -16.41 -4.86 -5.55
C PHE A 99 -17.42 -4.66 -6.66
N HIS A 100 -17.01 -3.97 -7.73
CA HIS A 100 -17.87 -3.69 -8.89
C HIS A 100 -17.45 -4.46 -10.15
N THR A 101 -16.47 -5.35 -10.02
CA THR A 101 -15.94 -6.21 -11.07
C THR A 101 -16.26 -7.68 -10.80
N GLU A 102 -15.77 -8.60 -11.64
CA GLU A 102 -15.93 -10.04 -11.47
C GLU A 102 -15.35 -10.58 -10.14
N TRP A 103 -14.54 -9.78 -9.43
CA TRP A 103 -14.06 -10.06 -8.08
C TRP A 103 -15.17 -10.20 -7.05
N LYS A 104 -16.28 -9.48 -7.24
CA LYS A 104 -17.46 -9.65 -6.40
C LYS A 104 -17.95 -11.11 -6.45
N GLU A 105 -18.10 -11.65 -7.64
CA GLU A 105 -18.56 -13.02 -7.86
C GLU A 105 -17.50 -14.03 -7.42
N ILE A 106 -16.20 -13.78 -7.65
CA ILE A 106 -15.12 -14.62 -7.12
C ILE A 106 -15.21 -14.71 -5.59
N PHE A 107 -15.31 -13.58 -4.89
CA PHE A 107 -15.39 -13.57 -3.43
C PHE A 107 -16.66 -14.22 -2.89
N LYS A 108 -17.80 -14.01 -3.54
CA LYS A 108 -19.04 -14.72 -3.17
C LYS A 108 -18.89 -16.23 -3.32
N ILE A 109 -18.37 -16.72 -4.45
CA ILE A 109 -18.19 -18.16 -4.69
C ILE A 109 -17.21 -18.76 -3.68
N MET A 110 -16.09 -18.09 -3.45
CA MET A 110 -15.08 -18.54 -2.49
C MET A 110 -15.58 -18.58 -1.05
N ASN A 111 -16.55 -17.75 -0.65
CA ASN A 111 -17.19 -17.87 0.66
C ASN A 111 -17.91 -19.21 0.87
N HIS A 112 -18.36 -19.85 -0.21
CA HIS A 112 -19.02 -21.16 -0.16
C HIS A 112 -18.04 -22.33 -0.37
N SER A 113 -16.80 -22.06 -0.78
CA SER A 113 -15.81 -23.07 -1.22
C SER A 113 -15.47 -24.16 -0.20
N ARG A 114 -15.63 -23.88 1.09
CA ARG A 114 -15.31 -24.81 2.18
C ARG A 114 -16.25 -26.00 2.27
N LYS A 115 -17.48 -25.85 1.78
CA LYS A 115 -18.52 -26.87 1.89
C LYS A 115 -19.04 -27.18 0.50
N LYS A 116 -18.62 -28.33 -0.02
CA LYS A 116 -18.92 -28.80 -1.37
C LYS A 116 -20.41 -28.67 -1.72
N GLU A 117 -21.32 -29.02 -0.82
CA GLU A 117 -22.76 -28.99 -1.04
C GLU A 117 -23.32 -27.55 -1.04
N GLU A 118 -22.78 -26.65 -0.21
CA GLU A 118 -23.17 -25.24 -0.22
C GLU A 118 -22.65 -24.55 -1.49
N LEU A 119 -21.41 -24.84 -1.89
CA LEU A 119 -20.82 -24.36 -3.13
C LEU A 119 -21.57 -24.89 -4.35
N ARG A 120 -21.93 -26.18 -4.37
CA ARG A 120 -22.73 -26.80 -5.43
C ARG A 120 -24.07 -26.10 -5.57
N LYS A 121 -24.75 -25.90 -4.45
CA LYS A 121 -26.04 -25.19 -4.43
C LYS A 121 -25.88 -23.75 -4.92
N TYR A 122 -24.87 -23.03 -4.44
CA TYR A 122 -24.59 -21.66 -4.87
C TYR A 122 -24.33 -21.59 -6.39
N ILE A 123 -23.51 -22.48 -6.94
CA ILE A 123 -23.21 -22.49 -8.37
C ILE A 123 -24.46 -22.78 -9.21
N GLU A 124 -25.33 -23.70 -8.76
CA GLU A 124 -26.59 -23.99 -9.45
C GLU A 124 -27.57 -22.80 -9.37
N ASP A 125 -27.72 -22.21 -8.18
CA ASP A 125 -28.62 -21.08 -7.94
C ASP A 125 -28.15 -19.80 -8.70
N HIS A 126 -26.84 -19.66 -8.95
CA HIS A 126 -26.22 -18.50 -9.61
C HIS A 126 -25.65 -18.81 -11.00
N LYS A 127 -26.11 -19.87 -11.65
CA LYS A 127 -25.57 -20.37 -12.92
C LYS A 127 -25.50 -19.31 -14.03
N GLU A 128 -26.53 -18.49 -14.19
CA GLU A 128 -26.56 -17.44 -15.22
C GLU A 128 -25.55 -16.30 -14.96
N GLU A 129 -25.30 -15.97 -13.70
CA GLU A 129 -24.32 -14.96 -13.30
C GLU A 129 -22.91 -15.48 -13.53
N ILE A 130 -22.66 -16.73 -13.13
CA ILE A 130 -21.38 -17.41 -13.34
C ILE A 130 -21.08 -17.56 -14.83
N GLN A 131 -22.05 -17.93 -15.66
CA GLN A 131 -21.86 -18.06 -17.11
C GLN A 131 -21.46 -16.75 -17.81
N LYS A 132 -21.81 -15.60 -17.23
CA LYS A 132 -21.43 -14.27 -17.76
C LYS A 132 -19.99 -13.90 -17.41
N LEU A 133 -19.36 -14.59 -16.45
CA LEU A 133 -17.97 -14.37 -16.11
C LEU A 133 -17.08 -14.70 -17.30
N SER A 134 -15.98 -13.96 -17.40
CA SER A 134 -14.94 -14.18 -18.39
C SER A 134 -14.41 -15.61 -18.30
N VAL A 135 -13.93 -16.12 -19.44
CA VAL A 135 -13.37 -17.47 -19.53
C VAL A 135 -12.23 -17.60 -18.51
N GLU A 136 -11.35 -16.62 -18.45
CA GLU A 136 -10.24 -16.53 -17.51
C GLU A 136 -10.74 -16.62 -16.07
N THR A 137 -11.73 -15.80 -15.69
CA THR A 137 -12.29 -15.82 -14.32
C THR A 137 -12.86 -17.18 -13.94
N ARG A 138 -13.49 -17.90 -14.89
CA ARG A 138 -13.98 -19.26 -14.61
C ARG A 138 -12.85 -20.27 -14.50
N TRP A 139 -11.81 -20.17 -15.34
CA TRP A 139 -10.56 -20.93 -15.19
C TRP A 139 -9.92 -20.73 -13.82
N PHE A 140 -9.88 -19.49 -13.37
CA PHE A 140 -9.38 -19.15 -12.05
C PHE A 140 -10.14 -19.87 -10.93
N LEU A 141 -11.47 -19.79 -10.97
CA LEU A 141 -12.34 -20.45 -10.01
C LEU A 141 -12.16 -21.98 -10.07
N GLY A 142 -11.98 -22.55 -11.26
CA GLY A 142 -11.67 -23.97 -11.43
C GLY A 142 -10.37 -24.38 -10.72
N ILE A 143 -9.32 -23.55 -10.84
CA ILE A 143 -8.03 -23.78 -10.17
C ILE A 143 -8.19 -23.63 -8.64
N LEU A 144 -8.83 -22.56 -8.18
CA LEU A 144 -8.98 -22.27 -6.75
C LEU A 144 -9.85 -23.28 -6.01
N LEU A 145 -10.90 -23.77 -6.65
CA LEU A 145 -11.90 -24.57 -5.96
C LEU A 145 -11.47 -26.03 -5.81
N GLU A 146 -10.43 -26.51 -6.54
CA GLU A 146 -9.83 -27.88 -6.59
C GLU A 146 -10.81 -29.07 -6.78
N GLN A 147 -12.07 -28.86 -6.48
CA GLN A 147 -13.22 -29.76 -6.41
C GLN A 147 -14.16 -29.56 -7.61
N TYR A 148 -13.77 -28.74 -8.59
CA TYR A 148 -14.59 -28.40 -9.76
C TYR A 148 -13.76 -28.52 -11.04
N THR A 149 -14.44 -28.89 -12.12
CA THR A 149 -13.86 -28.95 -13.47
C THR A 149 -14.67 -28.08 -14.41
N ILE A 150 -13.97 -27.42 -15.32
CA ILE A 150 -14.61 -26.74 -16.45
C ILE A 150 -14.89 -27.82 -17.49
N VAL A 151 -16.17 -28.09 -17.73
CA VAL A 151 -16.60 -29.13 -18.68
C VAL A 151 -16.67 -28.56 -20.10
N ASP A 152 -16.91 -27.25 -20.22
CA ASP A 152 -16.86 -26.46 -21.45
C ASP A 152 -16.46 -25.01 -21.09
N GLU A 153 -15.99 -24.20 -22.05
CA GLU A 153 -15.65 -22.78 -21.94
C GLU A 153 -16.78 -21.91 -21.36
N ARG A 154 -17.92 -22.48 -20.96
CA ARG A 154 -19.10 -21.82 -20.38
C ARG A 154 -19.58 -22.45 -19.06
N VAL A 155 -19.15 -23.66 -18.69
CA VAL A 155 -19.78 -24.43 -17.60
C VAL A 155 -18.75 -24.95 -16.59
N MET A 156 -18.95 -24.61 -15.32
CA MET A 156 -18.25 -25.21 -14.17
C MET A 156 -19.13 -26.26 -13.52
N GLU A 157 -18.64 -27.49 -13.38
CA GLU A 157 -19.35 -28.56 -12.69
C GLU A 157 -18.55 -29.08 -11.48
N VAL A 158 -19.31 -29.50 -10.46
CA VAL A 158 -18.78 -30.12 -9.25
C VAL A 158 -18.15 -31.45 -9.63
N LYS A 159 -16.96 -31.75 -9.09
CA LYS A 159 -16.31 -33.06 -9.20
C LYS A 159 -17.15 -34.11 -8.46
N ASP A 160 -18.10 -34.72 -9.18
CA ASP A 160 -18.90 -35.85 -8.70
C ASP A 160 -18.25 -37.15 -9.21
N MET A 161 -17.33 -37.70 -8.43
CA MET A 161 -16.39 -38.73 -8.87
C MET A 161 -17.07 -40.07 -9.22
N CYS A 162 -18.35 -40.28 -8.89
CA CYS A 162 -19.07 -41.53 -9.15
C CYS A 162 -20.01 -41.46 -10.37
N GLU A 163 -20.74 -40.37 -10.57
CA GLU A 163 -21.63 -40.25 -11.75
C GLU A 163 -20.88 -39.77 -13.00
N ALA A 164 -19.84 -38.94 -12.84
CA ALA A 164 -18.95 -38.55 -13.94
C ALA A 164 -18.09 -39.74 -14.42
N TRP A 165 -17.81 -40.73 -13.56
CA TRP A 165 -17.05 -41.93 -13.91
C TRP A 165 -17.90 -42.95 -14.68
N ASP A 166 -19.17 -43.14 -14.32
CA ASP A 166 -20.07 -44.06 -15.04
C ASP A 166 -20.48 -43.49 -16.42
N GLY A 167 -20.59 -42.17 -16.55
CA GLY A 167 -20.72 -41.46 -17.82
C GLY A 167 -19.42 -41.51 -18.64
N ALA A 168 -18.28 -41.24 -17.99
CA ALA A 168 -16.96 -41.30 -18.62
C ALA A 168 -16.62 -42.72 -19.09
N VAL A 169 -16.93 -43.78 -18.36
CA VAL A 169 -16.67 -45.19 -18.78
C VAL A 169 -17.49 -45.57 -20.01
N LYS A 170 -18.75 -45.09 -20.12
CA LYS A 170 -19.59 -45.29 -21.31
C LYS A 170 -19.11 -44.49 -22.52
N LEU A 171 -18.57 -43.29 -22.30
CA LEU A 171 -17.95 -42.46 -23.35
C LEU A 171 -16.51 -42.91 -23.70
N GLN A 172 -15.81 -43.55 -22.75
CA GLN A 172 -14.44 -44.08 -22.83
C GLN A 172 -14.35 -45.35 -23.67
N ALA A 173 -15.47 -46.07 -23.81
CA ALA A 173 -15.60 -47.10 -24.83
C ALA A 173 -15.74 -46.53 -26.24
N GLN A 174 -16.17 -45.26 -26.40
CA GLN A 174 -16.38 -44.59 -27.69
C GLN A 174 -15.20 -43.71 -28.14
N ILE A 175 -14.45 -43.14 -27.21
CA ILE A 175 -13.31 -42.26 -27.51
C ILE A 175 -12.01 -43.02 -27.27
N GLU A 176 -11.39 -43.46 -28.34
CA GLU A 176 -10.00 -43.92 -28.46
C GLU A 176 -8.95 -42.85 -28.06
N GLY A 177 -9.28 -41.89 -27.19
CA GLY A 177 -8.56 -40.65 -26.95
C GLY A 177 -7.48 -40.75 -25.88
N ARG A 178 -6.58 -41.73 -25.98
CA ARG A 178 -5.41 -41.93 -25.09
C ARG A 178 -4.40 -40.76 -25.10
N VAL A 179 -4.67 -39.68 -25.83
CA VAL A 179 -3.74 -38.56 -26.11
C VAL A 179 -4.03 -37.32 -25.26
N ILE A 180 -5.31 -37.00 -24.97
CA ILE A 180 -5.68 -35.71 -24.34
C ILE A 180 -5.29 -35.65 -22.86
N ALA A 181 -5.50 -36.72 -22.09
CA ALA A 181 -5.20 -36.74 -20.66
C ALA A 181 -3.68 -36.81 -20.33
N GLN A 182 -2.87 -37.40 -21.22
CA GLN A 182 -1.41 -37.49 -21.02
C GLN A 182 -0.66 -36.28 -21.59
N GLU A 183 -1.15 -35.63 -22.66
CA GLU A 183 -0.43 -34.50 -23.28
C GLU A 183 -0.92 -33.11 -22.87
N LEU A 184 -2.22 -32.89 -22.61
CA LEU A 184 -2.74 -31.55 -22.28
C LEU A 184 -2.67 -31.23 -20.78
N ALA A 185 -2.88 -32.20 -19.89
CA ALA A 185 -2.86 -31.95 -18.45
C ALA A 185 -1.50 -31.41 -17.94
N PRO A 186 -0.34 -31.94 -18.36
CA PRO A 186 0.96 -31.36 -17.99
C PRO A 186 1.15 -29.97 -18.59
N LYS A 187 0.80 -29.77 -19.88
CA LYS A 187 0.92 -28.45 -20.56
C LYS A 187 0.07 -27.36 -19.91
N MET A 188 -1.12 -27.70 -19.42
CA MET A 188 -1.98 -26.76 -18.71
C MET A 188 -1.40 -26.37 -17.35
N ALA A 189 -0.85 -27.34 -16.60
CA ALA A 189 -0.22 -27.08 -15.31
C ALA A 189 1.12 -26.34 -15.43
N GLU A 190 1.91 -26.64 -16.46
CA GLU A 190 3.28 -26.13 -16.62
C GLU A 190 3.35 -24.82 -17.42
N GLU A 191 2.47 -24.61 -18.42
CA GLU A 191 2.51 -23.41 -19.28
C GLU A 191 1.33 -22.45 -19.08
N MET A 192 0.10 -22.95 -18.90
CA MET A 192 -1.07 -22.06 -18.85
C MET A 192 -1.36 -21.53 -17.44
N ALA A 193 -1.26 -22.37 -16.41
CA ALA A 193 -1.49 -21.98 -15.03
C ALA A 193 -0.61 -20.78 -14.58
N PRO A 194 0.70 -20.75 -14.83
CA PRO A 194 1.51 -19.58 -14.45
C PRO A 194 1.15 -18.32 -15.23
N LYS A 195 0.87 -18.42 -16.54
CA LYS A 195 0.45 -17.27 -17.36
C LYS A 195 -0.90 -16.70 -16.93
N MET A 196 -1.87 -17.58 -16.66
CA MET A 196 -3.17 -17.17 -16.13
C MET A 196 -3.04 -16.54 -14.75
N ALA A 197 -2.19 -17.10 -13.87
CA ALA A 197 -1.93 -16.52 -12.56
C ALA A 197 -1.31 -15.12 -12.65
N GLU A 198 -0.39 -14.90 -13.60
CA GLU A 198 0.22 -13.60 -13.86
C GLU A 198 -0.79 -12.59 -14.44
N GLU A 199 -1.55 -12.96 -15.47
CA GLU A 199 -2.59 -12.11 -16.06
C GLU A 199 -3.69 -11.76 -15.05
N MET A 200 -4.05 -12.71 -14.19
CA MET A 200 -5.01 -12.46 -13.11
C MET A 200 -4.42 -11.61 -12.02
N ALA A 201 -3.17 -11.81 -11.62
CA ALA A 201 -2.50 -10.92 -10.67
C ALA A 201 -2.51 -9.47 -11.20
N ALA A 202 -2.25 -9.29 -12.50
CA ALA A 202 -2.32 -7.97 -13.14
C ALA A 202 -3.76 -7.41 -13.17
N LYS A 203 -4.76 -8.24 -13.49
CA LYS A 203 -6.18 -7.84 -13.50
C LYS A 203 -6.66 -7.48 -12.10
N ILE A 204 -6.24 -8.22 -11.07
CA ILE A 204 -6.49 -7.91 -9.65
C ILE A 204 -5.90 -6.57 -9.29
N ALA A 205 -4.61 -6.39 -9.58
CA ALA A 205 -3.94 -5.15 -9.26
C ALA A 205 -4.66 -3.95 -9.89
N LYS A 206 -5.13 -4.10 -11.13
CA LYS A 206 -5.91 -3.09 -11.83
C LYS A 206 -7.28 -2.83 -11.21
N ASP A 207 -8.04 -3.87 -10.90
CA ASP A 207 -9.39 -3.74 -10.35
C ASP A 207 -9.35 -3.22 -8.91
N MET A 208 -8.40 -3.69 -8.10
CA MET A 208 -8.13 -3.13 -6.76
C MET A 208 -7.67 -1.68 -6.83
N ALA A 209 -6.85 -1.30 -7.82
CA ALA A 209 -6.50 0.09 -8.04
C ALA A 209 -7.72 0.93 -8.44
N ALA A 210 -8.69 0.38 -9.19
CA ALA A 210 -9.90 1.10 -9.54
C ALA A 210 -10.84 1.33 -8.34
N ASP A 211 -10.98 0.33 -7.47
CA ASP A 211 -11.95 0.36 -6.36
C ASP A 211 -11.36 0.96 -5.05
N MET A 212 -10.09 0.71 -4.74
CA MET A 212 -9.45 1.12 -3.48
C MET A 212 -8.55 2.35 -3.61
N ALA A 213 -7.82 2.52 -4.72
CA ALA A 213 -6.86 3.63 -4.84
C ALA A 213 -7.50 5.02 -4.74
N PRO A 214 -8.72 5.29 -5.26
CA PRO A 214 -9.36 6.60 -5.08
C PRO A 214 -9.60 6.95 -3.61
N LYS A 215 -10.01 5.96 -2.79
CA LYS A 215 -10.27 6.16 -1.35
C LYS A 215 -8.97 6.44 -0.59
N MET A 216 -7.91 5.66 -0.87
CA MET A 216 -6.60 5.88 -0.24
C MET A 216 -5.96 7.21 -0.67
N ALA A 217 -6.13 7.60 -1.95
CA ALA A 217 -5.62 8.88 -2.45
C ALA A 217 -6.33 10.07 -1.80
N GLU A 218 -7.64 9.98 -1.57
CA GLU A 218 -8.41 11.00 -0.87
C GLU A 218 -7.96 11.16 0.59
N GLU A 219 -7.74 10.05 1.30
CA GLU A 219 -7.28 10.05 2.69
C GLU A 219 -5.87 10.63 2.83
N MET A 220 -4.90 10.14 2.04
CA MET A 220 -3.53 10.67 2.05
C MET A 220 -3.46 12.14 1.63
N ALA A 221 -4.26 12.56 0.64
CA ALA A 221 -4.32 13.96 0.23
C ALA A 221 -4.86 14.85 1.35
N GLY A 222 -5.84 14.36 2.13
CA GLY A 222 -6.38 15.02 3.31
C GLY A 222 -5.31 15.25 4.39
N GLU A 223 -4.62 14.19 4.80
CA GLU A 223 -3.58 14.26 5.84
C GLU A 223 -2.42 15.19 5.45
N MET A 224 -1.94 15.06 4.20
CA MET A 224 -0.83 15.88 3.72
C MET A 224 -1.23 17.37 3.62
N ALA A 225 -2.47 17.66 3.23
CA ALA A 225 -2.99 19.03 3.21
C ALA A 225 -3.04 19.63 4.62
N GLU A 226 -3.51 18.88 5.61
CA GLU A 226 -3.55 19.33 7.01
C GLU A 226 -2.15 19.64 7.56
N GLU A 227 -1.18 18.75 7.32
CA GLU A 227 0.20 18.95 7.79
C GLU A 227 0.86 20.19 7.15
N ILE A 228 0.67 20.39 5.84
CA ILE A 228 1.19 21.57 5.11
C ILE A 228 0.59 22.85 5.68
N VAL A 229 -0.72 22.86 5.95
CA VAL A 229 -1.41 24.02 6.54
C VAL A 229 -0.85 24.32 7.94
N GLU A 230 -0.69 23.30 8.78
CA GLU A 230 -0.18 23.45 10.14
C GLU A 230 1.26 24.02 10.14
N LYS A 231 2.12 23.51 9.26
CA LYS A 231 3.51 23.97 9.12
C LYS A 231 3.58 25.41 8.63
N ARG A 232 2.82 25.78 7.59
CA ARG A 232 2.77 27.16 7.08
C ARG A 232 2.26 28.14 8.14
N LEU A 233 1.27 27.75 8.94
CA LEU A 233 0.76 28.56 10.05
C LEU A 233 1.84 28.79 11.12
N LYS A 234 2.61 27.75 11.49
CA LYS A 234 3.73 27.86 12.44
C LYS A 234 4.82 28.80 11.92
N GLU A 235 5.23 28.67 10.66
CA GLU A 235 6.25 29.53 10.03
C GLU A 235 5.79 30.99 9.91
N HIS A 236 4.54 31.22 9.49
CA HIS A 236 3.99 32.57 9.37
C HIS A 236 3.96 33.28 10.74
N LYS A 237 3.51 32.58 11.79
CA LYS A 237 3.53 33.09 13.18
C LYS A 237 4.95 33.44 13.64
N GLN A 238 5.95 32.61 13.33
CA GLN A 238 7.34 32.90 13.67
C GLN A 238 7.89 34.12 12.90
N ARG A 239 7.57 34.25 11.61
CA ARG A 239 8.01 35.38 10.77
C ARG A 239 7.46 36.72 11.29
N LEU A 240 6.18 36.77 11.66
CA LEU A 240 5.57 37.97 12.24
C LEU A 240 6.26 38.37 13.55
N LYS A 241 6.51 37.40 14.46
CA LYS A 241 7.24 37.65 15.71
C LYS A 241 8.67 38.19 15.47
N ARG A 242 9.38 37.69 14.46
CA ARG A 242 10.73 38.19 14.08
C ARG A 242 10.67 39.63 13.56
N LYS A 243 9.77 39.93 12.62
CA LYS A 243 9.60 41.28 12.07
C LYS A 243 9.23 42.30 13.15
N GLU A 244 8.32 41.95 14.04
CA GLU A 244 7.93 42.80 15.16
C GLU A 244 9.12 43.06 16.10
N LYS A 245 9.89 42.00 16.44
CA LYS A 245 11.09 42.11 17.27
C LYS A 245 12.14 43.04 16.64
N GLU A 246 12.38 42.93 15.35
CA GLU A 246 13.33 43.80 14.62
C GLU A 246 12.87 45.24 14.58
N ARG A 247 11.58 45.49 14.28
CA ARG A 247 10.99 46.83 14.31
C ARG A 247 11.15 47.46 15.69
N ASN A 248 10.78 46.74 16.74
CA ASN A 248 10.89 47.22 18.12
C ASN A 248 12.35 47.47 18.49
N LYS A 249 13.28 46.60 18.09
CA LYS A 249 14.73 46.78 18.33
C LYS A 249 15.26 48.05 17.65
N LYS A 250 14.82 48.35 16.41
CA LYS A 250 15.22 49.57 15.66
C LYS A 250 14.69 50.84 16.31
N VAL A 251 13.45 50.84 16.79
CA VAL A 251 12.86 51.99 17.48
C VAL A 251 13.56 52.24 18.82
N VAL A 252 13.81 51.17 19.61
CA VAL A 252 14.58 51.26 20.87
C VAL A 252 15.97 51.84 20.61
N TYR A 253 16.68 51.37 19.58
CA TYR A 253 17.99 51.90 19.22
C TYR A 253 17.94 53.40 18.92
N ASN A 254 17.00 53.84 18.08
CA ASN A 254 16.87 55.25 17.69
C ASN A 254 16.53 56.16 18.87
N MET A 255 15.68 55.72 19.81
CA MET A 255 15.34 56.49 21.01
C MET A 255 16.52 56.52 22.00
N PHE A 256 17.19 55.38 22.19
CA PHE A 256 18.35 55.29 23.06
C PHE A 256 19.51 56.17 22.56
N ALA A 257 19.78 56.17 21.25
CA ALA A 257 20.80 57.02 20.62
C ALA A 257 20.49 58.53 20.74
N LYS A 258 19.22 58.89 20.91
CA LYS A 258 18.78 60.28 21.16
C LYS A 258 18.83 60.68 22.64
N GLY A 259 19.28 59.80 23.54
CA GLY A 259 19.48 60.08 24.96
C GLY A 259 18.26 59.84 25.87
N TYR A 260 17.22 59.16 25.39
CA TYR A 260 16.05 58.84 26.22
C TYR A 260 16.42 57.78 27.29
N PRO A 261 15.97 57.94 28.56
CA PRO A 261 16.11 56.94 29.61
C PRO A 261 15.47 55.59 29.24
N GLN A 262 16.05 54.48 29.72
CA GLN A 262 15.58 53.13 29.36
C GLN A 262 14.17 52.84 29.90
N GLU A 263 13.84 53.40 31.06
CA GLU A 263 12.53 53.33 31.71
C GLU A 263 11.46 54.02 30.85
N GLU A 264 11.76 55.23 30.36
CA GLU A 264 10.87 56.00 29.49
C GLU A 264 10.66 55.31 28.12
N ILE A 265 11.71 54.72 27.54
CA ILE A 265 11.59 53.91 26.31
C ILE A 265 10.70 52.68 26.54
N SER A 266 10.81 52.06 27.72
CA SER A 266 10.00 50.90 28.10
C SER A 266 8.52 51.24 28.18
N GLU A 267 8.19 52.39 28.77
CA GLU A 267 6.83 52.90 28.91
C GLU A 267 6.24 53.32 27.55
N ILE A 268 6.96 54.12 26.76
CA ILE A 268 6.50 54.62 25.46
C ILE A 268 6.23 53.48 24.48
N LEU A 269 7.08 52.45 24.46
CA LEU A 269 6.93 51.32 23.53
C LEU A 269 6.11 50.17 24.11
N ASN A 270 5.65 50.29 25.36
CA ASN A 270 4.95 49.25 26.10
C ASN A 270 5.69 47.89 26.03
N LEU A 271 7.01 47.93 26.23
CA LEU A 271 7.86 46.74 26.23
C LEU A 271 8.29 46.42 27.66
N PRO A 272 8.59 45.16 28.01
CA PRO A 272 9.16 44.83 29.30
C PRO A 272 10.52 45.52 29.49
N PHE A 273 10.71 46.20 30.62
CA PHE A 273 11.94 46.93 30.93
C PHE A 273 13.19 46.04 30.85
N SER A 274 13.08 44.78 31.29
CA SER A 274 14.14 43.77 31.18
C SER A 274 14.61 43.53 29.74
N LYS A 275 13.70 43.64 28.76
CA LYS A 275 13.96 43.45 27.33
C LYS A 275 14.65 44.67 26.72
N VAL A 276 14.19 45.87 27.06
CA VAL A 276 14.79 47.14 26.64
C VAL A 276 16.22 47.25 27.17
N LYS A 277 16.41 47.03 28.49
CA LYS A 277 17.72 47.01 29.15
C LYS A 277 18.70 46.05 28.48
N LYS A 278 18.24 44.85 28.12
CA LYS A 278 19.04 43.83 27.41
C LYS A 278 19.47 44.29 26.01
N TRP A 279 18.58 44.94 25.26
CA TRP A 279 18.91 45.45 23.92
C TRP A 279 19.89 46.62 24.00
N CYS A 280 19.65 47.61 24.87
CA CYS A 280 20.56 48.74 25.08
C CYS A 280 21.97 48.28 25.46
N LYS A 281 22.10 47.29 26.36
CA LYS A 281 23.40 46.71 26.73
C LYS A 281 24.15 46.09 25.54
N ASN A 282 23.43 45.49 24.59
CA ASN A 282 24.05 44.90 23.40
C ASN A 282 24.45 45.97 22.38
N PHE A 283 23.65 47.02 22.20
CA PHE A 283 24.02 48.14 21.32
C PHE A 283 25.32 48.82 21.75
N SER A 284 25.51 49.02 23.06
CA SER A 284 26.76 49.58 23.61
C SER A 284 27.97 48.66 23.43
N LYS A 285 27.76 47.34 23.31
CA LYS A 285 28.84 46.37 23.03
C LYS A 285 29.22 46.36 21.55
N ASP A 286 28.23 46.37 20.65
CA ASP A 286 28.45 46.37 19.20
C ASP A 286 29.21 47.65 18.78
N ALA A 287 28.85 48.80 19.34
CA ALA A 287 29.56 50.07 19.11
C ALA A 287 31.00 50.09 19.67
N ALA A 288 31.31 49.27 20.67
CA ALA A 288 32.67 49.15 21.23
C ALA A 288 33.57 48.21 20.41
N VAL A 289 32.98 47.32 19.58
CA VAL A 289 33.72 46.41 18.70
C VAL A 289 34.03 47.05 17.35
N GLU A 290 33.21 47.97 16.84
CA GLU A 290 33.52 48.74 15.62
C GLU A 290 34.57 49.84 15.80
N MET A 291 34.96 50.17 17.04
CA MET A 291 35.98 51.19 17.35
C MET A 291 37.32 50.62 17.84
N ALA A 292 37.52 49.29 17.76
CA ALA A 292 38.76 48.59 18.09
C ALA A 292 39.30 47.85 16.86
#